data_AF-A0A482F3L8-F1
#
_entry.id   AF-A0A482F3L8-F1
#
_cell.length_a   1.000
_cell.length_b   1.000
_cell.length_c   1.000
_cell.angle_alpha   90.00
_cell.angle_beta   90.00
_cell.angle_gamma   90.00
#
_symmetry.space_group_name_H-M   'P 1'
#
loop_
_entity.id
_entity.type
_entity.pdbx_description
1 polymer ?
#
loop_
_entity_poly.entity_id
_entity_poly.type
_entity_poly.pdbx_seq_one_letter_code
_entity_poly.pdbx_strand_id
1 'polypeptide(L)' 'MGRDLKTVSTKVPPGLYRKIEEEVESGSYVNTSDFLREAIRETLEESEGQ' A
#
# COMPACT_ATOMS: atom_id res chain seq x y z
N MET A 1 -14.62 14.42 12.23
CA MET A 1 -14.77 14.45 10.75
C MET A 1 -14.17 13.17 10.22
N GLY A 2 -14.99 12.24 9.72
CA GLY A 2 -14.46 11.05 9.05
C GLY A 2 -13.79 11.51 7.75
N ARG A 3 -12.54 11.09 7.50
CA ARG A 3 -11.90 11.35 6.21
C ARG A 3 -12.67 10.57 5.14
N ASP A 4 -13.09 11.26 4.07
CA ASP A 4 -13.68 10.60 2.91
C ASP A 4 -12.65 9.68 2.26
N LEU A 5 -12.79 8.37 2.48
CA LEU A 5 -11.95 7.36 1.83
C LEU A 5 -12.38 7.22 0.37
N LYS A 6 -11.44 7.47 -0.54
CA LYS A 6 -11.64 7.23 -1.98
C LYS A 6 -10.98 5.92 -2.37
N THR A 7 -11.70 5.13 -3.16
CA THR A 7 -11.16 3.90 -3.75
C THR A 7 -10.62 4.22 -5.14
N VAL A 8 -9.40 3.75 -5.41
CA VAL A 8 -8.77 3.83 -6.72
C VAL A 8 -8.33 2.44 -7.15
N SER A 9 -8.39 2.16 -8.44
CA SER A 9 -7.94 0.90 -9.01
C SER A 9 -6.75 1.16 -9.92
N THR A 10 -5.73 0.31 -9.81
CA THR A 10 -4.55 0.37 -10.67
C THR A 10 -4.16 -1.04 -11.09
N LYS A 11 -3.37 -1.15 -12.16
CA LYS A 11 -2.83 -2.42 -12.64
C LYS A 11 -1.34 -2.46 -12.34
N VAL A 12 -0.88 -3.60 -11.85
CA VAL A 12 0.54 -3.86 -11.57
C VAL A 12 0.96 -5.18 -12.20
N PRO A 13 2.27 -5.38 -12.47
CA PRO A 13 2.77 -6.67 -12.92
C PRO A 13 2.42 -7.79 -11.93
N PRO A 14 2.10 -9.01 -12.41
CA PRO A 14 1.64 -10.11 -11.55
C PRO A 14 2.69 -10.53 -10.52
N GLY A 15 3.98 -10.51 -10.88
CA GLY A 15 5.06 -10.82 -9.95
C GLY A 15 5.21 -9.78 -8.83
N LEU A 16 4.82 -8.53 -9.07
CA LEU A 16 4.80 -7.49 -8.04
C LEU A 16 3.60 -7.69 -7.11
N TYR A 17 2.42 -7.94 -7.68
CA TYR A 17 1.21 -8.20 -6.90
C TYR A 17 1.39 -9.39 -5.95
N ARG A 18 2.01 -10.48 -6.42
CA ARG A 18 2.29 -11.65 -5.59
C ARG A 18 3.14 -11.32 -4.36
N LYS A 19 4.16 -10.46 -4.50
CA LYS A 19 4.97 -10.03 -3.35
C LYS A 19 4.12 -9.25 -2.34
N ILE A 20 3.19 -8.43 -2.81
CA ILE A 20 2.26 -7.70 -1.93
C ILE A 20 1.35 -8.69 -1.19
N GLU A 21 0.87 -9.73 -1.87
CA GLU A 21 0.06 -10.79 -1.23
C GLU A 21 0.87 -11.54 -0.16
N GLU A 22 2.12 -11.91 -0.44
CA GLU A 22 3.00 -12.60 0.51
C GLU A 22 3.19 -11.78 1.80
N GLU A 23 3.34 -10.45 1.70
CA GLU A 23 3.44 -9.56 2.86
C GLU A 23 2.13 -9.50 3.67
N VAL A 24 0.98 -9.49 3.01
CA VAL A 24 -0.33 -9.55 3.68
C VAL A 24 -0.55 -10.91 4.35
N GLU A 25 -0.21 -12.01 3.67
CA GLU A 25 -0.33 -13.38 4.19
C GLU A 25 0.57 -13.64 5.39
N SER A 26 1.73 -12.97 5.46
CA SER A 26 2.63 -13.04 6.62
C SER A 26 2.02 -12.46 7.91
N GLY A 27 0.93 -11.68 7.79
CA GLY A 27 0.25 -11.02 8.89
C GLY A 27 0.81 -9.63 9.24
N SER A 28 1.81 -9.14 8.48
CA SER A 28 2.35 -7.79 8.63
C SER A 28 1.33 -6.69 8.30
N TYR A 29 0.35 -6.99 7.45
CA TYR A 29 -0.68 -6.05 7.00
C TYR A 29 -2.06 -6.71 7.00
N VAL A 30 -3.09 -5.93 7.30
CA VAL A 30 -4.47 -6.45 7.40
C VAL A 30 -5.05 -6.78 6.02
N ASN A 31 -4.64 -6.04 4.98
CA ASN A 31 -5.05 -6.23 3.60
C ASN A 31 -4.13 -5.44 2.64
N THR A 32 -4.30 -5.66 1.34
CA THR A 32 -3.55 -4.96 0.27
C THR A 32 -3.66 -3.44 0.34
N SER A 33 -4.81 -2.88 0.74
CA SER A 33 -4.97 -1.42 0.82
C SER A 33 -4.23 -0.84 2.03
N ASP A 34 -4.08 -1.60 3.11
CA ASP A 34 -3.30 -1.24 4.29
C ASP A 34 -1.81 -1.18 3.92
N PHE A 35 -1.29 -2.25 3.31
CA PHE A 35 0.07 -2.31 2.74
C PHE A 35 0.37 -1.11 1.84
N LEU A 36 -0.50 -0.83 0.85
CA LEU A 36 -0.26 0.25 -0.10
C LEU A 36 -0.30 1.64 0.55
N ARG A 37 -1.10 1.84 1.61
CA ARG A 37 -1.14 3.13 2.31
C ARG A 37 0.15 3.41 3.05
N GLU A 38 0.71 2.42 3.74
CA GLU A 38 1.99 2.53 4.44
C GLU A 38 3.12 2.76 3.44
N ALA A 39 3.22 1.94 2.40
CA ALA A 39 4.26 2.10 1.37
C ALA A 39 4.22 3.47 0.68
N ILE A 40 3.02 3.99 0.37
CA ILE A 40 2.86 5.34 -0.20
C ILE A 40 3.26 6.41 0.82
N ARG A 41 2.88 6.26 2.09
CA ARG A 41 3.25 7.20 3.15
C ARG A 41 4.77 7.28 3.29
N GLU A 42 5.44 6.13 3.43
CA GLU A 42 6.91 6.06 3.56
C GLU A 42 7.59 6.74 2.37
N THR A 43 7.15 6.42 1.15
CA THR A 43 7.70 7.03 -0.08
C THR A 43 7.54 8.56 -0.10
N LEU A 44 6.39 9.07 0.37
CA LEU A 44 6.13 10.52 0.44
C LEU A 44 7.00 11.18 1.51
N GLU A 45 7.13 10.57 2.69
CA GLU A 45 7.97 11.07 3.79
C GLU A 45 9.45 11.11 3.37
N GLU A 46 9.95 10.09 2.67
CA GLU A 46 11.30 10.08 2.10
C GLU A 46 11.51 11.15 1.02
N SER A 47 10.46 11.47 0.25
CA SER A 47 10.52 12.47 -0.82
C SER A 47 10.43 13.91 -0.30
N GLU A 48 9.70 14.16 0.79
CA GLU A 48 9.60 15.50 1.41
C GLU A 48 10.77 15.83 2.36
N GLY A 49 11.57 14.82 2.72
CA GLY A 49 12.77 14.96 3.55
C GLY A 49 14.07 15.34 2.79
N GLN A 50 13.99 15.63 1.48
CA GLN A 50 15.13 16.05 0.63
C GLN A 50 15.02 17.50 0.16
#